data_AF-A0A1E8EYH4-F1
#
_entry.id   AF-A0A1E8EYH4-F1
#
_cell.length_a   1.000
_cell.length_b   1.000
_cell.length_c   1.000
_cell.angle_alpha   90.00
_cell.angle_beta   90.00
_cell.angle_gamma   90.00
#
_symmetry.space_group_name_H-M   'P 1'
#
loop_
_entity.id
_entity.type
_entity.pdbx_description
1 polymer ?
#
loop_
_entity_poly.entity_id
_entity_poly.type
_entity_poly.pdbx_seq_one_letter_code
_entity_poly.pdbx_strand_id
1 'polypeptide(L)'
;MSRKRPLVPGVEKELDKFKMEVASEMGLEDKFNSPKPKNRPYMGNLPSNMVNKIVNSGNVGGEMVRRMVEEAEKNLINKNK
;
A
#
# COMPACT_ATOMS: atom_id res chain seq x y z
N MET A 1 1.19 -8.36 -19.99
CA MET A 1 1.42 -7.97 -18.58
C MET A 1 1.13 -6.47 -18.48
N SER A 2 0.09 -6.06 -17.73
CA SER A 2 -0.27 -4.64 -17.61
C SER A 2 0.86 -3.87 -16.92
N ARG A 3 1.36 -2.80 -17.53
CA ARG A 3 2.41 -1.96 -16.92
C ARG A 3 1.79 -1.23 -15.74
N LYS A 4 2.34 -1.44 -14.54
CA LYS A 4 1.97 -0.71 -13.32
C LYS A 4 2.39 0.75 -13.47
N ARG A 5 1.51 1.57 -14.03
CA ARG A 5 1.75 3.00 -14.25
C ARG A 5 0.71 3.76 -13.44
N PRO A 6 1.12 4.82 -12.72
CA PRO A 6 0.15 5.71 -12.11
C PRO A 6 -0.72 6.36 -13.19
N LEU A 7 -1.95 6.72 -12.81
CA LEU A 7 -2.91 7.36 -13.72
C LEU A 7 -2.43 8.75 -14.14
N VAL A 8 -1.82 9.47 -13.20
CA VAL A 8 -1.19 10.77 -13.45
C VAL A 8 0.31 10.52 -13.73
N PRO A 9 0.89 11.05 -14.80
CA PRO A 9 2.33 10.94 -15.04
C PRO A 9 3.12 11.85 -14.08
N GLY A 10 4.26 11.40 -13.58
CA GLY A 10 5.19 12.21 -12.77
C GLY A 10 4.98 12.13 -11.26
N VAL A 11 3.89 11.51 -10.79
CA VAL A 11 3.57 11.36 -9.35
C VAL A 11 4.18 10.10 -8.72
N GLU A 12 4.98 9.33 -9.46
CA GLU A 12 5.55 8.06 -9.00
C GLU A 12 6.30 8.23 -7.66
N LYS A 13 7.10 9.29 -7.54
CA LYS A 13 7.90 9.57 -6.34
C LYS A 13 7.03 9.93 -5.14
N GLU A 14 5.95 10.65 -5.35
CA GLU A 14 5.03 11.05 -4.29
C GLU A 14 4.21 9.86 -3.81
N LEU A 15 3.70 9.05 -4.74
CA LEU A 15 3.00 7.80 -4.42
C LEU A 15 3.90 6.80 -3.69
N ASP A 16 5.19 6.75 -4.03
CA ASP A 16 6.14 5.90 -3.31
C ASP A 16 6.38 6.38 -1.88
N LYS A 17 6.51 7.69 -1.65
CA LYS A 17 6.60 8.24 -0.28
C LYS A 17 5.34 7.95 0.52
N PHE A 18 4.17 8.24 -0.06
CA PHE A 18 2.88 8.01 0.57
C PHE A 18 2.67 6.53 0.93
N LYS A 19 3.08 5.60 0.06
CA LYS A 19 3.07 4.17 0.35
C LYS A 19 3.91 3.80 1.57
N MET A 20 5.09 4.42 1.72
CA MET A 20 5.97 4.18 2.86
C MET A 20 5.37 4.74 4.16
N GLU A 21 4.77 5.93 4.10
CA GLU A 21 4.07 6.54 5.25
C GLU A 21 2.91 5.67 5.71
N VAL A 22 2.01 5.28 4.81
CA VAL A 22 0.88 4.38 5.11
C VAL A 22 1.39 3.04 5.63
N ALA A 23 2.47 2.49 5.06
CA ALA A 23 3.07 1.25 5.55
C ALA A 23 3.62 1.37 6.97
N SER A 24 4.32 2.46 7.30
CA SER A 24 4.83 2.71 8.66
C SER A 24 3.69 2.87 9.66
N GLU A 25 2.63 3.62 9.32
CA GLU A 25 1.46 3.76 10.18
C GLU A 25 0.74 2.43 10.44
N MET A 26 0.73 1.53 9.45
CA MET A 26 0.15 0.19 9.58
C MET A 26 1.09 -0.82 10.26
N GLY A 27 2.29 -0.42 10.67
CA GLY A 27 3.30 -1.32 11.25
C GLY A 27 3.84 -2.36 10.26
N LEU A 28 3.83 -2.04 8.97
CA LEU A 28 4.23 -2.91 7.86
C LEU A 28 5.52 -2.46 7.17
N GLU A 29 6.25 -1.49 7.72
CA GLU A 29 7.50 -0.93 7.18
C GLU A 29 8.56 -1.98 6.83
N ASP A 30 8.73 -3.00 7.68
CA ASP A 30 9.66 -4.11 7.47
C ASP A 30 9.44 -4.83 6.14
N LYS A 31 8.21 -4.85 5.62
CA LYS A 31 7.84 -5.61 4.41
C LYS A 31 8.24 -4.94 3.12
N PHE A 32 8.38 -3.62 3.14
CA PHE A 32 8.79 -2.84 1.98
C PHE A 32 10.31 -2.76 1.91
N ASN A 33 10.99 -2.81 3.05
CA ASN A 33 12.45 -2.83 3.15
C ASN A 33 13.05 -4.23 3.03
N SER A 34 12.26 -5.29 3.27
CA SER A 34 12.73 -6.68 3.12
C SER A 34 12.64 -7.17 1.67
N PRO A 35 13.65 -7.89 1.16
CA PRO A 35 13.57 -8.53 -0.14
C PRO A 35 12.38 -9.50 -0.18
N LYS A 36 11.46 -9.32 -1.15
CA LYS A 36 10.35 -10.25 -1.34
C LYS A 36 10.92 -11.63 -1.69
N PRO A 37 10.54 -12.70 -0.97
CA PRO A 37 10.98 -14.04 -1.33
C PRO A 37 10.48 -14.37 -2.74
N LYS A 38 11.40 -14.77 -3.63
CA LYS A 38 11.10 -15.10 -5.03
C LYS A 38 10.03 -16.20 -5.16
N ASN A 39 9.99 -17.11 -4.18
CA ASN A 39 8.97 -18.14 -4.04
C ASN A 39 8.16 -17.84 -2.78
N ARG A 40 6.84 -17.71 -2.90
CA ARG A 40 6.00 -17.64 -1.69
C ARG A 40 6.06 -19.00 -1.00
N PRO A 41 6.54 -19.10 0.24
CA PRO A 41 6.55 -20.37 0.95
C PRO A 41 5.12 -20.87 1.19
N TYR A 42 4.95 -22.20 1.23
CA TYR A 42 3.67 -22.84 1.51
C TYR A 42 3.14 -22.39 2.88
N MET A 43 1.97 -21.75 2.89
CA MET A 43 1.41 -21.02 4.05
C MET A 43 1.05 -21.93 5.25
N GLY A 44 0.90 -23.24 5.03
CA GLY A 44 0.52 -24.20 6.08
C GLY A 44 1.62 -24.50 7.11
N ASN A 45 2.89 -24.23 6.80
CA ASN A 45 4.02 -24.48 7.70
C ASN A 45 4.57 -23.19 8.35
N LEU A 46 3.98 -22.02 8.05
CA LEU A 46 4.44 -20.74 8.59
C LEU A 46 3.70 -20.42 9.89
N PRO A 47 4.36 -19.79 10.88
CA PRO A 47 3.70 -19.32 12.08
C PRO A 47 2.67 -18.24 11.73
N SER A 48 1.53 -18.22 12.46
CA SER A 48 0.38 -17.36 12.16
C SER A 48 0.73 -15.87 12.10
N ASN A 49 1.69 -15.42 12.90
CA ASN A 49 2.20 -14.05 12.88
C ASN A 49 2.84 -13.67 11.52
N MET A 50 3.55 -14.60 10.87
CA MET A 50 4.20 -14.38 9.58
C MET A 50 3.20 -14.45 8.44
N VAL A 51 2.22 -15.36 8.53
CA VAL A 51 1.09 -15.43 7.59
C VAL A 51 0.28 -14.13 7.60
N ASN A 52 -0.11 -13.65 8.78
CA ASN A 52 -0.84 -12.39 8.95
C ASN A 52 -0.07 -11.20 8.39
N LYS A 53 1.26 -11.16 8.62
CA LYS A 53 2.11 -10.20 7.94
C LYS A 53 1.91 -10.34 6.42
N ILE A 54 2.20 -11.47 5.79
CA ILE A 54 2.16 -11.64 4.32
C ILE A 54 0.81 -11.24 3.70
N VAL A 55 -0.31 -11.65 4.30
CA VAL A 55 -1.67 -11.32 3.82
C VAL A 55 -1.92 -9.81 3.88
N ASN A 56 -1.50 -9.15 4.97
CA ASN A 56 -1.77 -7.73 5.19
C ASN A 56 -0.97 -6.79 4.27
N SER A 57 -0.02 -7.31 3.48
CA SER A 57 0.73 -6.50 2.50
C SER A 57 -0.19 -5.91 1.40
N GLY A 58 -1.33 -6.56 1.11
CA GLY A 58 -2.35 -6.02 0.20
C GLY A 58 -3.14 -4.84 0.78
N ASN A 59 -3.17 -4.73 2.11
CA ASN A 59 -3.96 -3.73 2.82
C ASN A 59 -3.39 -2.31 2.63
N VAL A 60 -2.06 -2.17 2.49
CA VAL A 60 -1.43 -0.85 2.29
C VAL A 60 -1.92 -0.18 1.01
N GLY A 61 -1.96 -0.93 -0.11
CA GLY A 61 -2.45 -0.37 -1.37
C GLY A 61 -3.94 0.01 -1.32
N GLY A 62 -4.75 -0.78 -0.61
CA GLY A 62 -6.16 -0.47 -0.37
C GLY A 62 -6.35 0.78 0.50
N GLU A 63 -5.60 0.89 1.59
CA GLU A 63 -5.60 2.05 2.49
C GLU A 63 -5.13 3.32 1.79
N MET A 64 -4.10 3.25 0.94
CA MET A 64 -3.67 4.38 0.11
C MET A 64 -4.82 4.89 -0.77
N VAL A 65 -5.53 3.98 -1.47
CA VAL A 65 -6.66 4.35 -2.34
C VAL A 65 -7.78 4.96 -1.52
N ARG A 66 -8.12 4.36 -0.38
CA ARG A 66 -9.14 4.86 0.53
C ARG A 66 -8.87 6.31 0.94
N ARG A 67 -7.66 6.60 1.44
CA ARG A 67 -7.25 7.95 1.85
C ARG A 67 -7.28 8.97 0.71
N MET A 68 -6.78 8.59 -0.47
CA MET A 68 -6.81 9.46 -1.65
C MET A 68 -8.23 9.82 -2.07
N VAL A 69 -9.17 8.87 -2.02
CA VAL A 69 -10.58 9.12 -2.32
C VAL A 69 -11.21 10.02 -1.25
N GLU A 70 -10.97 9.75 0.03
CA GLU A 70 -11.47 10.59 1.13
C GLU A 70 -10.98 12.05 1.01
N GLU A 71 -9.72 12.28 0.65
CA GLU A 71 -9.19 13.63 0.40
C GLU A 71 -9.81 14.29 -0.84
N ALA A 72 -10.00 13.54 -1.92
CA ALA A 72 -10.66 14.04 -3.12
C ALA A 72 -12.11 14.48 -2.82
N GLU A 73 -12.85 13.69 -2.04
CA GLU A 73 -14.21 14.02 -1.60
C GLU A 73 -14.25 15.28 -0.73
N LYS A 74 -13.35 15.38 0.26
CA LYS A 74 -13.23 16.58 1.12
C LYS A 74 -12.92 17.83 0.28
N ASN A 75 -12.02 17.73 -0.69
CA ASN A 75 -11.66 18.83 -1.57
C ASN A 75 -12.84 19.27 -2.46
N LEU A 76 -13.67 18.32 -2.93
CA LEU A 76 -14.88 18.63 -3.68
C LEU A 76 -15.93 19.35 -2.82
N ILE A 77 -16.13 18.91 -1.57
CA ILE A 77 -17.05 19.56 -0.63
C ILE A 77 -16.59 20.99 -0.33
N ASN A 78 -15.30 21.19 -0.06
CA ASN A 78 -14.75 22.49 0.29
C ASN A 78 -14.74 23.49 -0.89
N LYS A 79 -14.66 23.01 -2.13
CA LYS A 79 -14.80 23.86 -3.33
C LYS A 79 -16.23 24.33 -3.59
N ASN A 80 -17.23 23.62 -3.07
CA ASN A 80 -18.64 23.92 -3.25
C ASN A 80 -19.25 24.73 -2.09
N LYS A 81 -18.42 25.18 -1.14
CA LYS A 81 -18.77 26.14 -0.08
C LYS A 81 -18.23 27.52 -0.43
#